data_AF-A0A537A5B0-F1
#
_entry.id   AF-A0A537A5B0-F1
#
_cell.length_a   1.000
_cell.length_b   1.000
_cell.length_c   1.000
_cell.angle_alpha   90.00
_cell.angle_beta   90.00
_cell.angle_gamma   90.00
#
_symmetry.space_group_name_H-M   'P 1'
#
loop_
_entity.id
_entity.type
_entity.pdbx_description
1 polymer ?
#
loop_
_entity_poly.entity_id
_entity_poly.type
_entity_poly.pdbx_seq_one_letter_code
_entity_poly.pdbx_strand_id
1 'polypeptide(L)'
;MILIEAVLGNVADAAWKSRLVDANLDRLALDHWEAQKNRFRKTTSGGTEIAVSLDRGAFLRDGDILLWNEATRTAVVAAISLRDVMVIHIDALSGIAPELVLRTCIELGHALGNQHWPALVKGTRVFVPLTVDRKVMASVMNTHRFENIRYEFVPGAEIIPYLAPHESRRLFGGAEGPVHSHVYDHAQPQGHAPVTRRQGIS
;
A
#
# COMPACT_ATOMS: atom_id res chain seq x y z
N MET A 1 -16.36 -5.92 22.45
CA MET A 1 -16.04 -6.35 21.07
C MET A 1 -17.31 -6.73 20.32
N ILE A 2 -17.55 -6.10 19.15
CA ILE A 2 -18.69 -6.35 18.26
C ILE A 2 -18.21 -7.12 17.02
N LEU A 3 -18.95 -8.14 16.59
CA LEU A 3 -18.63 -8.95 15.41
C LEU A 3 -19.37 -8.42 14.16
N ILE A 4 -18.64 -8.22 13.07
CA ILE A 4 -19.14 -7.77 11.77
C ILE A 4 -18.97 -8.88 10.75
N GLU A 5 -20.09 -9.41 10.28
CA GLU A 5 -20.12 -10.51 9.31
C GLU A 5 -20.57 -10.06 7.91
N ALA A 6 -21.16 -8.86 7.80
CA ALA A 6 -21.61 -8.28 6.54
C ALA A 6 -21.53 -6.75 6.55
N VAL A 7 -21.49 -6.16 5.37
CA VAL A 7 -21.62 -4.70 5.14
C VAL A 7 -23.09 -4.36 4.96
N LEU A 8 -23.58 -3.32 5.64
CA LEU A 8 -25.00 -2.91 5.61
C LEU A 8 -25.34 -2.02 4.39
N GLY A 9 -24.32 -1.44 3.77
CA GLY A 9 -24.39 -0.57 2.59
C GLY A 9 -23.23 0.42 2.62
N ASN A 10 -23.29 1.45 1.79
CA ASN A 10 -22.26 2.48 1.72
C ASN A 10 -22.86 3.87 1.97
N VAL A 11 -22.10 4.77 2.58
CA VAL A 11 -22.53 6.16 2.82
C VAL A 11 -22.88 6.91 1.52
N ALA A 12 -22.34 6.49 0.38
CA ALA A 12 -22.68 7.04 -0.93
C ALA A 12 -24.07 6.62 -1.43
N ASP A 13 -24.63 5.54 -0.89
CA ASP A 13 -25.92 4.98 -1.33
C ASP A 13 -27.07 5.91 -0.95
N ALA A 14 -28.02 6.11 -1.87
CA ALA A 14 -29.17 6.99 -1.65
C ALA A 14 -30.02 6.58 -0.43
N ALA A 15 -30.12 5.27 -0.15
CA ALA A 15 -30.84 4.72 0.99
C ALA A 15 -30.22 5.11 2.34
N TRP A 16 -28.90 5.36 2.38
CA TRP A 16 -28.16 5.70 3.58
C TRP A 16 -27.96 7.19 3.77
N LYS A 17 -27.90 7.98 2.69
CA LYS A 17 -27.76 9.44 2.76
C LYS A 17 -28.77 10.10 3.69
N SER A 18 -30.05 9.74 3.61
CA SER A 18 -31.10 10.32 4.46
C SER A 18 -31.04 9.83 5.91
N ARG A 19 -30.67 8.56 6.12
CA ARG A 19 -30.56 7.96 7.46
C ARG A 19 -29.40 8.52 8.26
N LEU A 20 -28.29 8.81 7.57
CA LEU A 20 -27.04 9.31 8.16
C LEU A 20 -27.02 10.84 8.35
N VAL A 21 -28.06 11.57 7.93
CA VAL A 21 -28.16 13.01 8.23
C VAL A 21 -28.10 13.20 9.76
N ASP A 22 -27.22 14.06 10.25
CA ASP A 22 -27.00 14.29 11.69
C ASP A 22 -26.62 13.04 12.51
N ALA A 23 -26.20 11.95 11.87
CA ALA A 23 -25.70 10.78 12.56
C ALA A 23 -24.25 10.98 13.02
N ASN A 24 -23.91 10.39 14.17
CA ASN A 24 -22.52 10.31 14.60
C ASN A 24 -21.80 9.18 13.85
N LEU A 25 -20.81 9.53 13.04
CA LEU A 25 -20.03 8.58 12.27
C LEU A 25 -18.74 8.22 13.01
N ASP A 26 -18.75 7.08 13.68
CA ASP A 26 -17.57 6.50 14.28
C ASP A 26 -16.73 5.79 13.20
N ARG A 27 -15.50 6.27 12.98
CA ARG A 27 -14.67 5.81 11.85
C ARG A 27 -13.81 4.62 12.26
N LEU A 28 -13.92 3.53 11.52
CA LEU A 28 -12.94 2.47 11.52
C LEU A 28 -11.86 2.82 10.49
N ALA A 29 -10.80 3.49 10.95
CA ALA A 29 -9.68 3.86 10.09
C ALA A 29 -8.95 2.59 9.63
N LEU A 30 -8.87 2.36 8.33
CA LEU A 30 -8.24 1.20 7.74
C LEU A 30 -7.21 1.65 6.71
N ASP A 31 -6.05 1.01 6.72
CA ASP A 31 -5.17 1.09 5.56
C ASP A 31 -5.70 0.18 4.43
N HIS A 32 -5.12 0.33 3.25
CA HIS A 32 -5.52 -0.46 2.09
C HIS A 32 -5.26 -1.96 2.25
N TRP A 33 -4.31 -2.36 3.09
CA TRP A 33 -4.02 -3.76 3.34
C TRP A 33 -5.03 -4.41 4.29
N GLU A 34 -5.39 -3.71 5.37
CA GLU A 34 -6.45 -4.10 6.28
C GLU A 34 -7.79 -4.19 5.55
N ALA A 35 -8.08 -3.27 4.63
CA ALA A 35 -9.28 -3.32 3.79
C ALA A 35 -9.37 -4.58 2.90
N GLN A 36 -8.23 -5.19 2.56
CA GLN A 36 -8.17 -6.43 1.79
C GLN A 36 -8.31 -7.69 2.65
N LYS A 37 -8.24 -7.58 3.98
CA LYS A 37 -8.41 -8.70 4.89
C LYS A 37 -9.89 -8.94 5.16
N ASN A 38 -10.32 -10.19 4.98
CA ASN A 38 -11.69 -10.58 5.32
C ASN A 38 -11.84 -10.82 6.84
N ARG A 39 -10.72 -10.91 7.58
CA ARG A 39 -10.70 -11.19 9.02
C ARG A 39 -9.64 -10.34 9.73
N PHE A 40 -10.07 -9.49 10.64
CA PHE A 40 -9.17 -8.69 11.50
C PHE A 40 -9.92 -8.13 12.71
N ARG A 41 -9.18 -7.57 13.67
CA ARG A 41 -9.73 -6.84 14.82
C ARG A 41 -9.12 -5.46 14.87
N LYS A 42 -9.93 -4.44 15.13
CA LYS A 42 -9.48 -3.06 15.23
C LYS A 42 -10.46 -2.22 16.03
N THR A 43 -9.92 -1.21 16.70
CA THR A 43 -10.71 -0.23 17.46
C THR A 43 -10.99 0.98 16.59
N THR A 44 -12.23 1.46 16.61
CA THR A 44 -12.63 2.69 15.92
C THR A 44 -12.07 3.93 16.59
N SER A 45 -12.14 5.08 15.93
CA SER A 45 -11.74 6.37 16.52
C SER A 45 -12.53 6.74 17.77
N GLY A 46 -13.79 6.30 17.88
CA GLY A 46 -14.65 6.46 19.05
C GLY A 46 -14.41 5.44 20.17
N GLY A 47 -13.46 4.51 20.02
CA GLY A 47 -13.11 3.53 21.04
C GLY A 47 -13.90 2.22 21.00
N THR A 48 -14.69 2.00 19.94
CA THR A 48 -15.46 0.76 19.77
C THR A 48 -14.57 -0.35 19.24
N GLU A 49 -14.46 -1.46 19.97
CA GLU A 49 -13.74 -2.65 19.51
C GLU A 49 -14.55 -3.46 18.50
N ILE A 50 -14.03 -3.60 17.28
CA ILE A 50 -14.67 -4.30 16.17
C ILE A 50 -13.84 -5.52 15.76
N ALA A 51 -14.51 -6.66 15.56
CA ALA A 51 -13.98 -7.84 14.89
C ALA A 51 -14.67 -7.99 13.53
N VAL A 52 -13.94 -7.88 12.43
CA VAL A 52 -14.45 -8.08 11.07
C VAL A 52 -14.20 -9.54 10.67
N SER A 53 -15.24 -10.20 10.13
CA SER A 53 -15.23 -11.58 9.65
C SER A 53 -16.18 -11.73 8.46
N LEU A 54 -15.78 -11.20 7.31
CA LEU A 54 -16.57 -11.25 6.07
C LEU A 54 -16.39 -12.59 5.33
N ASP A 55 -17.38 -12.93 4.50
CA ASP A 55 -17.31 -14.05 3.57
C ASP A 55 -16.14 -13.95 2.59
N ARG A 56 -15.72 -15.09 2.03
CA ARG A 56 -14.62 -15.13 1.05
C ARG A 56 -14.98 -14.30 -0.19
N GLY A 57 -14.10 -13.39 -0.58
CA GLY A 57 -14.29 -12.52 -1.75
C GLY A 57 -15.02 -11.21 -1.46
N ALA A 58 -15.55 -11.01 -0.25
CA ALA A 58 -16.00 -9.69 0.21
C ALA A 58 -14.79 -8.85 0.65
N PHE A 59 -14.79 -7.57 0.27
CA PHE A 59 -13.76 -6.58 0.63
C PHE A 59 -14.44 -5.31 1.13
N LEU A 60 -13.81 -4.65 2.10
CA LEU A 60 -14.29 -3.35 2.56
C LEU A 60 -13.89 -2.26 1.56
N ARG A 61 -14.82 -1.35 1.33
CA ARG A 61 -14.65 -0.13 0.53
C ARG A 61 -14.77 1.08 1.43
N ASP A 62 -14.15 2.17 1.00
CA ASP A 62 -14.30 3.44 1.72
C ASP A 62 -15.78 3.82 1.80
N GLY A 63 -16.21 4.21 3.00
CA GLY A 63 -17.60 4.55 3.27
C GLY A 63 -18.52 3.36 3.54
N ASP A 64 -18.02 2.12 3.59
CA ASP A 64 -18.86 0.97 3.96
C ASP A 64 -19.37 1.08 5.39
N ILE A 65 -20.66 0.86 5.58
CA ILE A 65 -21.35 0.95 6.86
C ILE A 65 -21.33 -0.44 7.49
N LEU A 66 -20.62 -0.55 8.61
CA LEU A 66 -20.42 -1.82 9.32
C LEU A 66 -21.46 -2.01 10.42
N LEU A 67 -21.88 -0.91 11.05
CA LEU A 67 -22.91 -0.92 12.09
C LEU A 67 -23.78 0.32 11.96
N TRP A 68 -25.06 0.17 12.30
CA TRP A 68 -26.00 1.27 12.46
C TRP A 68 -26.82 1.06 13.73
N ASN A 69 -26.84 2.07 14.60
CA ASN A 69 -27.68 2.13 15.78
C ASN A 69 -28.67 3.28 15.62
N GLU A 70 -29.94 2.93 15.38
CA GLU A 70 -31.03 3.90 15.22
C GLU A 70 -31.27 4.73 16.49
N ALA A 71 -31.19 4.10 17.68
CA ALA A 71 -31.52 4.76 18.95
C ALA A 71 -30.51 5.86 19.31
N THR A 72 -29.22 5.63 19.04
CA THR A 72 -28.16 6.60 19.32
C THR A 72 -27.74 7.40 18.07
N ARG A 73 -28.42 7.18 16.94
CA ARG A 73 -28.05 7.71 15.62
C ARG A 73 -26.56 7.58 15.32
N THR A 74 -25.97 6.43 15.63
CA THR A 74 -24.52 6.20 15.49
C THR A 74 -24.26 5.14 14.43
N ALA A 75 -23.32 5.41 13.52
CA ALA A 75 -22.85 4.45 12.53
C ALA A 75 -21.37 4.16 12.74
N VAL A 76 -20.94 2.90 12.54
CA VAL A 76 -19.52 2.59 12.33
C VAL A 76 -19.27 2.50 10.83
N VAL A 77 -18.35 3.32 10.34
CA VAL A 77 -18.06 3.45 8.90
C VAL A 77 -16.59 3.10 8.65
N ALA A 78 -16.33 2.25 7.67
CA ALA A 78 -15.00 2.00 7.15
C ALA A 78 -14.45 3.28 6.50
N ALA A 79 -13.36 3.80 7.04
CA ALA A 79 -12.65 4.95 6.49
C ALA A 79 -11.32 4.44 5.92
N ILE A 80 -11.30 4.19 4.61
CA ILE A 80 -10.14 3.67 3.89
C ILE A 80 -9.58 4.80 3.05
N SER A 81 -8.52 5.43 3.55
CA SER A 81 -7.76 6.42 2.77
C SER A 81 -6.44 5.82 2.32
N LEU A 82 -6.18 5.97 1.03
CA LEU A 82 -4.83 5.76 0.51
C LEU A 82 -3.99 6.96 0.87
N ARG A 83 -2.82 6.70 1.46
CA ARG A 83 -1.82 7.74 1.64
C ARG A 83 -1.47 8.31 0.28
N ASP A 84 -1.16 9.61 0.25
CA ASP A 84 -0.59 10.22 -0.94
C ASP A 84 0.68 9.49 -1.36
N VAL A 85 1.07 9.68 -2.60
CA VAL A 85 2.29 9.14 -3.18
C VAL A 85 3.08 10.29 -3.74
N MET A 86 4.34 10.40 -3.32
CA MET A 86 5.30 11.24 -4.02
C MET A 86 5.68 10.53 -5.32
N VAL A 87 5.38 11.16 -6.45
CA VAL A 87 5.74 10.69 -7.78
C VAL A 87 6.94 11.49 -8.24
N ILE A 88 8.07 10.82 -8.38
CA ILE A 88 9.31 11.40 -8.91
C ILE A 88 9.39 11.07 -10.39
N HIS A 89 9.57 12.09 -11.20
CA HIS A 89 9.67 12.04 -12.65
C HIS A 89 11.14 12.10 -13.06
N ILE A 90 11.62 11.05 -13.72
CA ILE A 90 13.01 10.90 -14.20
C ILE A 90 13.09 10.89 -15.74
N ASP A 91 12.00 11.25 -16.43
CA ASP A 91 11.94 11.34 -17.90
C ASP A 91 12.92 12.37 -18.47
N ALA A 92 13.17 13.46 -17.75
CA ALA A 92 14.12 14.49 -18.17
C ALA A 92 15.59 14.03 -18.13
N LEU A 93 15.88 12.84 -17.60
CA LEU A 93 17.19 12.19 -17.75
C LEU A 93 17.37 11.55 -19.12
N SER A 94 16.30 11.40 -19.90
CA SER A 94 16.39 10.90 -21.28
C SER A 94 17.14 11.90 -22.16
N GLY A 95 18.21 11.45 -22.82
CA GLY A 95 19.06 12.30 -23.66
C GLY A 95 20.23 12.96 -22.92
N ILE A 96 20.38 12.73 -21.61
CA ILE A 96 21.57 13.08 -20.84
C ILE A 96 22.65 12.00 -21.04
N ALA A 97 23.93 12.38 -20.88
CA ALA A 97 25.05 11.45 -20.90
C ALA A 97 24.82 10.25 -19.93
N PRO A 98 25.02 8.99 -20.38
CA PRO A 98 24.72 7.80 -19.58
C PRO A 98 25.38 7.78 -18.20
N GLU A 99 26.59 8.31 -18.08
CA GLU A 99 27.35 8.39 -16.83
C GLU A 99 26.65 9.28 -15.80
N LEU A 100 26.07 10.40 -16.25
CA LEU A 100 25.33 11.31 -15.39
C LEU A 100 23.99 10.70 -14.99
N VAL A 101 23.29 10.02 -15.91
CA VAL A 101 22.06 9.28 -15.59
C VAL A 101 22.31 8.23 -14.51
N LEU A 102 23.36 7.42 -14.67
CA LEU A 102 23.72 6.38 -13.70
C LEU A 102 23.99 6.99 -12.32
N ARG A 103 24.79 8.05 -12.27
CA ARG A 103 25.10 8.77 -11.04
C ARG A 103 23.84 9.30 -10.37
N THR A 104 23.00 10.04 -11.10
CA THR A 104 21.77 10.63 -10.57
C THR A 104 20.81 9.57 -10.02
N CYS A 105 20.65 8.44 -10.72
CA CYS A 105 19.80 7.34 -10.25
C CYS A 105 20.33 6.67 -8.97
N ILE A 106 21.65 6.46 -8.87
CA ILE A 106 22.28 5.89 -7.67
C ILE A 106 22.14 6.87 -6.49
N GLU A 107 22.41 8.15 -6.69
CA GLU A 107 22.28 9.18 -5.65
C GLU A 107 20.82 9.32 -5.18
N LEU A 108 19.85 9.28 -6.12
CA LEU A 108 18.43 9.25 -5.79
C LEU A 108 18.06 8.02 -4.98
N GLY A 109 18.48 6.83 -5.43
CA GLY A 109 18.24 5.58 -4.72
C GLY A 109 18.84 5.58 -3.31
N HIS A 110 20.05 6.13 -3.16
CA HIS A 110 20.71 6.29 -1.87
C HIS A 110 19.94 7.24 -0.95
N ALA A 111 19.50 8.41 -1.45
CA ALA A 111 18.74 9.38 -0.67
C ALA A 111 17.41 8.81 -0.14
N LEU A 112 16.64 8.14 -1.02
CA LEU A 112 15.39 7.49 -0.63
C LEU A 112 15.63 6.32 0.34
N GLY A 113 16.66 5.51 0.07
CA GLY A 113 17.05 4.38 0.91
C GLY A 113 17.54 4.78 2.30
N ASN A 114 18.25 5.90 2.41
CA ASN A 114 18.71 6.46 3.70
C ASN A 114 17.54 6.90 4.59
N GLN A 115 16.38 7.19 4.01
CA GLN A 115 15.15 7.48 4.76
C GLN A 115 14.33 6.23 5.07
N HIS A 116 14.78 5.05 4.66
CA HIS A 116 14.02 3.81 4.69
C HIS A 116 12.65 3.94 3.98
N TRP A 117 12.56 4.76 2.93
CA TRP A 117 11.32 4.92 2.19
C TRP A 117 11.18 3.82 1.14
N PRO A 118 10.07 3.07 1.13
CA PRO A 118 9.80 2.11 0.08
C PRO A 118 9.61 2.85 -1.25
N ALA A 119 10.20 2.31 -2.31
CA ALA A 119 10.12 2.89 -3.64
C ALA A 119 9.74 1.83 -4.68
N LEU A 120 8.91 2.22 -5.63
CA LEU A 120 8.53 1.43 -6.79
C LEU A 120 8.92 2.21 -8.05
N VAL A 121 9.69 1.61 -8.94
CA VAL A 121 10.03 2.20 -10.23
C VAL A 121 9.14 1.58 -11.31
N LYS A 122 8.52 2.41 -12.15
CA LYS A 122 7.74 1.97 -13.31
C LYS A 122 7.87 2.98 -14.45
N GLY A 123 8.43 2.52 -15.57
CA GLY A 123 8.80 3.41 -16.67
C GLY A 123 9.77 4.49 -16.20
N THR A 124 9.47 5.75 -16.49
CA THR A 124 10.26 6.92 -16.09
C THR A 124 9.77 7.57 -14.79
N ARG A 125 9.11 6.80 -13.91
CA ARG A 125 8.57 7.29 -12.64
C ARG A 125 8.99 6.42 -11.47
N VAL A 126 9.24 7.07 -10.34
CA VAL A 126 9.47 6.45 -9.03
C VAL A 126 8.33 6.87 -8.09
N PHE A 127 7.66 5.89 -7.51
CA PHE A 127 6.54 6.07 -6.60
C PHE A 127 7.00 5.79 -5.18
N VAL A 128 6.78 6.74 -4.28
CA VAL A 128 7.13 6.64 -2.86
C VAL A 128 5.88 6.98 -2.05
N PRO A 129 5.32 6.06 -1.25
CA PRO A 129 4.13 6.33 -0.47
C PRO A 129 4.48 7.35 0.63
N LEU A 130 3.51 8.16 1.01
CA LEU A 130 3.68 9.12 2.08
C LEU A 130 3.85 8.38 3.42
N THR A 131 5.09 8.24 3.88
CA THR A 131 5.42 7.59 5.17
C THR A 131 5.47 8.58 6.33
N VAL A 132 5.74 9.85 6.02
CA VAL A 132 5.86 10.98 6.94
C VAL A 132 5.19 12.22 6.33
N ASP A 133 5.17 13.37 7.01
CA ASP A 133 4.55 14.58 6.47
C ASP A 133 5.15 15.01 5.10
N ARG A 134 4.31 15.52 4.20
CA ARG A 134 4.72 16.00 2.86
C ARG A 134 5.89 16.97 2.92
N LYS A 135 5.93 17.88 3.91
CA LYS A 135 7.00 18.86 4.06
C LYS A 135 8.33 18.21 4.38
N VAL A 136 8.33 17.13 5.16
CA VAL A 136 9.54 16.36 5.47
C VAL A 136 10.05 15.69 4.20
N MET A 137 9.17 15.06 3.43
CA MET A 137 9.56 14.44 2.16
C MET A 137 10.10 15.46 1.15
N ALA A 138 9.41 16.57 0.99
CA ALA A 138 9.86 17.68 0.15
C ALA A 138 11.21 18.24 0.60
N SER A 139 11.44 18.34 1.91
CA SER A 139 12.73 18.82 2.45
C SER A 139 13.88 17.92 2.06
N VAL A 140 13.72 16.58 2.10
CA VAL A 140 14.77 15.65 1.67
C VAL A 140 15.09 15.85 0.19
N MET A 141 14.06 15.92 -0.66
CA MET A 141 14.24 16.18 -2.10
C MET A 141 14.97 17.51 -2.35
N ASN A 142 14.61 18.55 -1.59
CA ASN A 142 15.22 19.88 -1.70
C ASN A 142 16.67 19.93 -1.19
N THR A 143 17.04 19.09 -0.21
CA THR A 143 18.42 19.01 0.29
C THR A 143 19.35 18.40 -0.75
N HIS A 144 18.90 17.36 -1.45
CA HIS A 144 19.72 16.70 -2.46
C HIS A 144 19.80 17.47 -3.79
N ARG A 145 18.83 18.35 -4.09
CA ARG A 145 18.79 19.20 -5.29
C ARG A 145 19.11 18.43 -6.58
N PHE A 146 18.45 17.30 -6.77
CA PHE A 146 18.65 16.50 -7.97
C PHE A 146 18.31 17.30 -9.24
N GLU A 147 19.31 17.60 -10.05
CA GLU A 147 19.11 18.25 -11.33
C GLU A 147 18.30 17.35 -12.27
N ASN A 148 17.43 17.95 -13.08
CA ASN A 148 16.60 17.24 -14.05
C ASN A 148 15.65 16.19 -13.44
N ILE A 149 15.36 16.29 -12.14
CA ILE A 149 14.33 15.49 -11.46
C ILE A 149 13.22 16.44 -10.97
N ARG A 150 11.97 16.06 -11.26
CA ARG A 150 10.79 16.73 -10.72
C ARG A 150 10.03 15.77 -9.83
N TYR A 151 9.28 16.29 -8.87
CA TYR A 151 8.36 15.49 -8.10
C TYR A 151 7.05 16.24 -7.86
N GLU A 152 6.00 15.46 -7.65
CA GLU A 152 4.69 15.93 -7.23
C GLU A 152 4.13 14.95 -6.20
N PHE A 153 3.06 15.34 -5.52
CA PHE A 153 2.32 14.41 -4.69
C PHE A 153 0.91 14.23 -5.20
N VAL A 154 0.49 12.96 -5.31
CA VAL A 154 -0.78 12.56 -5.89
C VAL A 154 -1.52 11.67 -4.89
N PRO A 155 -2.86 11.75 -4.77
CA PRO A 155 -3.64 10.80 -3.98
C PRO A 155 -3.36 9.36 -4.42
N GLY A 156 -3.10 8.45 -3.46
CA GLY A 156 -2.78 7.07 -3.80
C GLY A 156 -3.89 6.34 -4.58
N ALA A 157 -5.14 6.78 -4.43
CA ALA A 157 -6.29 6.29 -5.20
C ALA A 157 -6.14 6.50 -6.72
N GLU A 158 -5.48 7.58 -7.13
CA GLU A 158 -5.22 7.86 -8.54
C GLU A 158 -4.06 7.02 -9.10
N ILE A 159 -3.20 6.49 -8.23
CA ILE A 159 -2.04 5.68 -8.62
C ILE A 159 -2.42 4.20 -8.82
N ILE A 160 -3.32 3.67 -8.00
CA ILE A 160 -3.70 2.24 -8.03
C ILE A 160 -4.06 1.71 -9.42
N PRO A 161 -4.85 2.39 -10.26
CA PRO A 161 -5.21 1.90 -11.60
C PRO A 161 -4.01 1.63 -12.50
N TYR A 162 -2.87 2.26 -12.23
CA TYR A 162 -1.64 2.10 -12.99
C TYR A 162 -0.70 1.05 -12.43
N LEU A 163 -1.02 0.40 -11.30
CA LEU A 163 -0.17 -0.55 -10.62
C LEU A 163 -0.73 -1.98 -10.70
N ALA A 164 0.14 -2.95 -10.93
CA ALA A 164 -0.21 -4.35 -10.81
C ALA A 164 -0.50 -4.68 -9.33
N PRO A 165 -1.33 -5.70 -9.02
CA PRO A 165 -1.70 -6.01 -7.63
C PRO A 165 -0.51 -6.22 -6.67
N HIS A 166 0.60 -6.79 -7.15
CA HIS A 166 1.81 -6.98 -6.33
C HIS A 166 2.59 -5.67 -6.12
N GLU A 167 2.55 -4.74 -7.08
CA GLU A 167 3.16 -3.40 -6.97
C GLU A 167 2.41 -2.56 -5.95
N SER A 168 1.07 -2.54 -6.01
CA SER A 168 0.22 -1.85 -5.04
C SER A 168 0.43 -2.39 -3.63
N ARG A 169 0.58 -3.72 -3.48
CA ARG A 169 0.90 -4.34 -2.19
C ARG A 169 2.24 -3.89 -1.64
N ARG A 170 3.28 -3.81 -2.49
CA ARG A 170 4.60 -3.34 -2.07
C ARG A 170 4.58 -1.85 -1.68
N LEU A 171 3.79 -1.05 -2.40
CA LEU A 171 3.73 0.40 -2.17
C LEU A 171 2.88 0.78 -0.96
N PHE A 172 1.75 0.11 -0.73
CA PHE A 172 0.78 0.50 0.30
C PHE A 172 0.64 -0.49 1.47
N GLY A 173 1.17 -1.71 1.35
CA GLY A 173 0.95 -2.79 2.34
C GLY A 173 2.04 -3.00 3.38
N GLY A 174 3.13 -2.22 3.33
CA GLY A 174 4.36 -2.48 4.09
C GLY A 174 4.65 -1.56 5.28
N ALA A 175 3.68 -0.80 5.79
CA ALA A 175 3.95 0.16 6.87
C ALA A 175 4.20 -0.46 8.27
N GLU A 176 4.13 -1.80 8.41
CA GLU A 176 4.50 -2.51 9.64
C GLU A 176 5.36 -3.74 9.34
N GLY A 177 6.69 -3.62 9.49
CA GLY A 177 7.63 -4.75 9.58
C GLY A 177 8.96 -4.57 8.82
N PRO A 178 10.09 -5.12 9.31
CA PRO A 178 11.40 -5.00 8.65
C PRO A 178 11.39 -5.70 7.30
N VAL A 179 11.70 -4.97 6.23
CA VAL A 179 11.71 -5.50 4.85
C VAL A 179 13.03 -6.23 4.59
N HIS A 180 13.07 -7.53 4.92
CA HIS A 180 14.03 -8.46 4.33
C HIS A 180 13.32 -9.75 3.92
N SER A 181 12.99 -9.86 2.64
CA SER A 181 12.97 -11.16 1.97
C SER A 181 13.32 -10.95 0.49
N HIS A 182 14.60 -11.17 0.18
CA HIS A 182 15.00 -11.45 -1.18
C HIS A 182 14.40 -12.81 -1.55
N VAL A 183 13.30 -12.81 -2.30
CA VAL A 183 12.91 -14.02 -3.03
C VAL A 183 13.83 -14.08 -4.25
N TYR A 184 14.98 -14.73 -4.08
CA TYR A 184 15.75 -15.23 -5.21
C TYR A 184 14.93 -16.35 -5.84
N ASP A 185 14.32 -16.05 -6.97
CA ASP A 185 13.75 -17.04 -7.88
C ASP A 185 14.91 -17.80 -8.54
N HIS A 186 15.44 -18.81 -7.84
CA HIS A 186 16.33 -19.78 -8.47
C HIS A 186 15.49 -20.80 -9.21
N ALA A 187 15.25 -20.51 -10.49
CA ALA A 187 14.96 -21.50 -11.50
C ALA A 187 16.01 -22.64 -11.40
N GLN A 188 15.55 -23.82 -11.00
CA GLN A 188 16.33 -25.06 -10.99
C GLN A 188 16.66 -25.48 -12.43
N PRO A 189 17.93 -25.67 -12.82
CA PRO A 189 18.25 -26.44 -14.01
C PRO A 189 18.18 -27.93 -13.67
N GLN A 190 17.40 -28.65 -14.46
CA GLN A 190 17.30 -30.10 -14.44
C GLN A 190 18.64 -30.76 -14.81
N GLY A 191 18.92 -31.90 -14.16
CA GLY A 191 19.58 -33.03 -14.81
C GLY A 191 21.01 -33.34 -14.35
N HIS A 192 21.16 -34.32 -13.46
CA HIS A 192 22.00 -35.50 -13.73
C HIS A 192 21.76 -36.60 -12.68
N ALA A 193 21.35 -37.78 -13.16
CA ALA A 193 21.24 -39.00 -12.37
C ALA A 193 22.63 -39.61 -12.15
N PRO A 194 22.98 -40.07 -10.93
CA PRO A 194 24.19 -40.84 -10.74
C PRO A 194 23.97 -42.32 -11.07
N VAL A 195 24.83 -42.79 -11.97
CA VAL A 195 25.04 -44.17 -12.41
C VAL A 195 25.39 -45.08 -11.23
N THR A 196 24.72 -46.22 -11.15
CA THR A 196 25.00 -47.31 -10.21
C THR A 196 26.35 -47.96 -10.54
N ARG A 197 27.32 -47.88 -9.62
CA ARG A 197 28.61 -48.58 -9.73
C ARG A 197 28.54 -49.89 -8.93
N ARG A 198 28.37 -51.00 -9.63
CA ARG A 198 28.72 -52.36 -9.16
C ARG A 198 30.23 -52.57 -9.28
N GLN A 199 30.91 -52.85 -8.18
CA GLN A 199 32.11 -53.72 -8.02
C GLN A 199 32.24 -53.97 -6.49
N GLY A 200 32.50 -55.14 -5.92
CA GLY A 200 32.81 -56.48 -6.40
C GLY A 200 33.49 -57.26 -5.26
N ILE A 201 33.18 -58.55 -5.13
CA ILE A 201 34.07 -59.65 -4.72
C ILE A 201 34.75 -59.57 -3.34
N SER A 202 34.31 -60.40 -2.39
CA SER A 202 34.95 -61.70 -2.06
C SER A 202 34.11 -62.48 -1.06
#